data_AF-A0A536UY99-F1
#
_entry.id   AF-A0A536UY99-F1
#
_cell.length_a   1.000
_cell.length_b   1.000
_cell.length_c   1.000
_cell.angle_alpha   90.00
_cell.angle_beta   90.00
_cell.angle_gamma   90.00
#
_symmetry.space_group_name_H-M   'P 1'
#
loop_
_entity.id
_entity.type
_entity.pdbx_description
1 polymer ?
#
loop_
_entity_poly.entity_id
_entity_poly.type
_entity_poly.pdbx_seq_one_letter_code
_entity_poly.pdbx_strand_id
1 'polypeptide(L)'
;MKKQLVTLIGALTLGATLPAFAGPDFPAIERARKAKQAMQVERHGDAYEAAGPTAAGTCPTEALVLPLDHGLRALTTPQQNRLRMERYEAKLKACKNAAK
;
A
#
# COMPACT_ATOMS: atom_id res chain seq x y z
N MET A 1 60.90 -6.76 -19.36
CA MET A 1 59.55 -7.35 -19.60
C MET A 1 58.90 -7.94 -18.34
N LYS A 2 59.56 -8.81 -17.54
CA LYS A 2 58.90 -9.46 -16.37
C LYS A 2 58.52 -8.53 -15.20
N LYS A 3 59.30 -7.48 -14.93
CA LYS A 3 59.06 -6.57 -13.80
C LYS A 3 57.84 -5.67 -13.97
N GLN A 4 57.48 -5.32 -15.21
CA GLN A 4 56.31 -4.48 -15.49
C GLN A 4 55.00 -5.26 -15.44
N LEU A 5 55.04 -6.56 -15.77
CA LEU A 5 53.91 -7.47 -15.63
C LEU A 5 53.50 -7.63 -14.15
N VAL A 6 54.48 -7.71 -13.24
CA VAL A 6 54.20 -7.82 -11.80
C VAL A 6 53.57 -6.53 -11.25
N THR A 7 54.02 -5.35 -11.68
CA THR A 7 53.40 -4.07 -11.26
C THR A 7 52.00 -3.88 -11.82
N LEU A 8 51.76 -4.31 -13.07
CA LEU A 8 50.44 -4.26 -13.70
C LEU A 8 49.44 -5.19 -13.00
N ILE A 9 49.85 -6.41 -12.66
CA ILE A 9 48.99 -7.37 -11.95
C ILE A 9 48.68 -6.86 -10.53
N GLY A 10 49.67 -6.30 -9.82
CA GLY A 10 49.45 -5.74 -8.48
C GLY A 10 48.45 -4.58 -8.48
N ALA A 11 48.57 -3.63 -9.41
CA ALA A 11 47.66 -2.50 -9.53
C ALA A 11 46.23 -2.94 -9.91
N LEU A 12 46.08 -3.98 -10.75
CA LEU A 12 44.77 -4.51 -11.15
C LEU A 12 44.04 -5.18 -9.97
N THR A 13 44.78 -5.86 -9.08
CA THR A 13 44.19 -6.54 -7.91
C THR A 13 43.73 -5.58 -6.80
N LEU A 14 44.34 -4.40 -6.68
CA LEU A 14 43.95 -3.37 -5.71
C LEU A 14 42.77 -2.49 -6.17
N GLY A 15 42.46 -2.46 -7.48
CA GLY A 15 41.34 -1.68 -8.04
C GLY A 15 39.99 -2.39 -8.02
N ALA A 16 39.96 -3.71 -7.79
CA ALA A 16 38.74 -4.52 -7.81
C ALA A 16 38.04 -4.63 -6.44
N THR A 17 38.65 -4.15 -5.35
CA THR A 17 38.02 -4.11 -4.03
C THR A 17 37.20 -2.82 -3.86
N LEU A 18 36.08 -2.79 -4.58
CA LEU A 18 34.78 -2.22 -4.17
C LEU A 18 34.69 -0.71 -3.86
N PRO A 19 33.92 0.06 -4.64
CA PRO A 19 33.15 1.18 -4.08
C PRO A 19 31.93 0.57 -3.35
N ALA A 20 32.11 0.06 -2.13
CA ALA A 20 31.00 -0.44 -1.30
C ALA A 20 30.70 0.48 -0.10
N PHE A 21 30.97 1.78 -0.25
CA PHE A 21 30.64 2.81 0.75
C PHE A 21 29.78 3.95 0.19
N ALA A 22 29.02 3.70 -0.88
CA ALA A 22 27.78 4.43 -1.08
C ALA A 22 26.73 3.69 -0.26
N GLY A 23 26.41 4.21 0.93
CA GLY A 23 25.25 3.74 1.67
C GLY A 23 24.02 3.76 0.77
N PRO A 24 23.01 2.92 1.04
CA PRO A 24 21.78 2.92 0.25
C PRO A 24 21.28 4.36 0.07
N ASP A 25 20.95 4.74 -1.16
CA ASP A 25 20.39 6.05 -1.48
C ASP A 25 19.03 6.17 -0.79
N PHE A 26 19.05 6.63 0.46
CA PHE A 26 17.87 6.83 1.30
C PHE A 26 16.82 7.67 0.58
N PRO A 27 17.16 8.76 -0.13
CA PRO A 27 16.23 9.46 -1.02
C PRO A 27 15.54 8.55 -2.04
N ALA A 28 16.27 7.68 -2.75
CA ALA A 28 15.68 6.74 -3.72
C ALA A 28 14.76 5.70 -3.05
N ILE A 29 15.16 5.18 -1.88
CA ILE A 29 14.36 4.22 -1.10
C ILE A 29 13.10 4.89 -0.56
N GLU A 30 13.17 6.13 -0.09
CA GLU A 30 12.01 6.88 0.37
C GLU A 30 11.05 7.19 -0.76
N ARG A 31 11.55 7.58 -1.94
CA ARG A 31 10.72 7.77 -3.13
C ARG A 31 10.02 6.49 -3.53
N ALA A 32 10.73 5.36 -3.55
CA ALA A 32 10.14 4.06 -3.85
C ALA A 32 9.08 3.66 -2.80
N ARG A 33 9.33 3.94 -1.51
CA ARG A 33 8.36 3.70 -0.43
C ARG A 33 7.12 4.58 -0.58
N LYS A 34 7.27 5.86 -0.89
CA LYS A 34 6.16 6.80 -1.13
C LYS A 34 5.33 6.39 -2.35
N ALA A 35 5.99 6.00 -3.45
CA ALA A 35 5.30 5.50 -4.64
C ALA A 35 4.50 4.21 -4.33
N LYS A 36 5.08 3.29 -3.54
CA LYS A 36 4.39 2.07 -3.12
C LYS A 36 3.19 2.36 -2.21
N GLN A 37 3.31 3.33 -1.31
CA GLN A 37 2.20 3.79 -0.47
C GLN A 37 1.11 4.47 -1.30
N ALA A 38 1.47 5.32 -2.27
CA ALA A 38 0.51 5.93 -3.19
C ALA A 38 -0.26 4.89 -4.00
N MET A 39 0.42 3.89 -4.58
CA MET A 39 -0.23 2.78 -5.28
C MET A 39 -1.10 1.92 -4.37
N GLN A 40 -0.74 1.74 -3.09
CA GLN A 40 -1.59 1.03 -2.12
C GLN A 40 -2.82 1.85 -1.74
N VAL A 41 -2.71 3.17 -1.63
CA VAL A 41 -3.84 4.07 -1.40
C VAL A 41 -4.78 4.06 -2.60
N GLU A 42 -4.27 4.11 -3.83
CA GLU A 42 -5.09 3.96 -5.05
C GLU A 42 -5.78 2.59 -5.08
N ARG A 43 -5.05 1.49 -4.86
CA ARG A 43 -5.63 0.15 -4.85
C ARG A 43 -6.65 -0.08 -3.73
N HIS A 44 -6.47 0.55 -2.57
CA HIS A 44 -7.46 0.52 -1.50
C HIS A 44 -8.62 1.51 -1.68
N GLY A 45 -8.41 2.59 -2.45
CA GLY A 45 -9.47 3.46 -2.94
C GLY A 45 -10.38 2.70 -3.90
N ASP A 46 -9.79 2.02 -4.89
CA ASP A 46 -10.51 1.26 -5.91
C ASP A 46 -11.25 0.04 -5.32
N ALA A 47 -10.66 -0.67 -4.35
CA ALA A 47 -11.35 -1.79 -3.69
C ALA A 47 -12.54 -1.33 -2.83
N TYR A 48 -12.56 -0.07 -2.39
CA TYR A 48 -13.65 0.52 -1.61
C TYR A 48 -14.68 1.25 -2.50
N GLU A 49 -14.27 1.79 -3.66
CA GLU A 49 -15.14 2.43 -4.66
C GLU A 49 -15.69 1.48 -5.72
N ALA A 50 -15.22 0.23 -5.80
CA ALA A 50 -15.92 -0.84 -6.53
C ALA A 50 -17.28 -1.21 -5.91
N ALA A 51 -17.62 -0.64 -4.74
CA ALA A 51 -18.98 -0.56 -4.22
C ALA A 51 -19.61 0.83 -4.48
N GLY A 52 -19.35 1.40 -5.67
CA GLY A 52 -20.17 2.44 -6.28
C GLY A 52 -21.61 1.95 -6.53
N PRO A 53 -22.55 2.84 -6.89
CA PRO A 53 -24.01 2.64 -6.76
C PRO A 53 -24.65 1.61 -7.72
N THR A 54 -23.91 0.63 -8.22
CA THR A 54 -24.37 -0.40 -9.17
C THR A 54 -25.06 -1.60 -8.52
N ALA A 55 -25.82 -1.36 -7.46
CA ALA A 55 -26.93 -2.23 -7.07
C ALA A 55 -28.15 -1.38 -6.75
N ALA A 56 -28.49 -0.46 -7.66
CA ALA A 56 -29.81 0.14 -7.73
C ALA A 56 -30.84 -0.98 -7.98
N GLY A 57 -31.36 -1.59 -6.92
CA GLY A 57 -32.48 -2.52 -7.02
C GLY A 57 -32.60 -3.54 -5.88
N THR A 58 -31.50 -3.93 -5.23
CA THR A 58 -31.52 -5.04 -4.26
C THR A 58 -30.95 -4.61 -2.92
N CYS A 59 -31.67 -4.91 -1.83
CA CYS A 59 -31.18 -4.71 -0.47
C CYS A 59 -29.80 -5.35 -0.32
N PRO A 60 -28.88 -4.73 0.43
CA PRO A 60 -27.60 -5.36 0.73
C PRO A 60 -27.88 -6.67 1.48
N THR A 61 -27.61 -7.79 0.83
CA THR A 61 -27.67 -9.15 1.40
C THR A 61 -26.37 -9.51 2.12
N GLU A 62 -25.26 -8.90 1.70
CA GLU A 62 -23.94 -9.08 2.29
C GLU A 62 -23.86 -8.41 3.67
N ALA A 63 -23.28 -9.11 4.65
CA ALA A 63 -22.99 -8.56 5.97
C ALA A 63 -21.90 -7.48 5.88
N LEU A 64 -22.03 -6.40 6.65
CA LEU A 64 -21.00 -5.37 6.74
C LEU A 64 -19.74 -5.91 7.41
N VAL A 65 -18.65 -5.98 6.65
CA VAL A 65 -17.31 -6.31 7.18
C VAL A 65 -16.53 -5.01 7.41
N LEU A 66 -16.10 -4.78 8.66
CA LEU A 66 -15.32 -3.62 9.04
C LEU A 66 -13.82 -3.95 9.03
N PRO A 67 -12.96 -3.11 8.44
CA PRO A 67 -11.52 -3.26 8.56
C PRO A 67 -11.05 -3.08 10.01
N LEU A 68 -9.93 -3.70 10.36
CA LEU A 68 -9.32 -3.54 11.68
C LEU A 68 -8.93 -2.08 11.93
N ASP A 69 -9.43 -1.49 13.00
CA ASP A 69 -9.27 -0.09 13.38
C ASP A 69 -8.42 0.15 14.63
N HIS A 70 -7.86 -0.93 15.19
CA HIS A 70 -7.07 -0.89 16.41
C HIS A 70 -5.75 -1.66 16.29
N GLY A 71 -4.75 -1.20 17.03
CA GLY A 71 -3.43 -1.84 17.14
C GLY A 71 -2.43 -1.43 16.07
N LEU A 72 -1.24 -2.05 16.11
CA LEU A 72 -0.09 -1.73 15.24
C LEU A 72 -0.32 -2.00 13.75
N ARG A 73 -1.36 -2.78 13.42
CA ARG A 73 -1.74 -3.13 12.05
C ARG A 73 -3.13 -2.60 11.67
N ALA A 74 -3.59 -1.54 12.33
CA ALA A 74 -4.84 -0.89 11.96
C ALA A 74 -4.80 -0.42 10.51
N LEU A 75 -5.84 -0.76 9.74
CA LEU A 75 -6.02 -0.38 8.35
C LEU A 75 -6.91 0.87 8.21
N THR A 76 -7.66 1.21 9.26
CA THR A 76 -8.59 2.33 9.29
C THR A 76 -8.65 2.94 10.69
N THR A 77 -9.37 4.03 10.86
CA THR A 77 -9.60 4.64 12.19
C THR A 77 -10.97 4.26 12.75
N PRO A 78 -11.16 4.30 14.09
CA PRO A 78 -12.45 3.97 14.71
C PRO A 78 -13.60 4.85 14.20
N GLN A 79 -13.30 6.12 13.92
CA GLN A 79 -14.28 7.08 13.41
C GLN A 79 -14.71 6.75 11.98
N GLN A 80 -13.77 6.28 11.13
CA GLN A 80 -14.10 5.84 9.77
C GLN A 80 -15.01 4.60 9.78
N ASN A 81 -14.79 3.66 10.69
CA ASN A 81 -15.66 2.50 10.86
C ASN A 81 -17.07 2.88 11.33
N ARG A 82 -17.21 3.84 12.25
CA ARG A 82 -18.53 4.37 12.65
C ARG A 82 -19.31 4.91 11.45
N LEU A 83 -18.67 5.72 10.62
CA LEU A 83 -19.31 6.26 9.41
C LEU A 83 -19.72 5.16 8.42
N ARG A 84 -18.94 4.07 8.30
CA ARG A 84 -19.32 2.91 7.47
C ARG A 84 -20.56 2.20 8.02
N MET A 85 -20.63 1.99 9.33
CA MET A 85 -21.81 1.40 9.99
C MET A 85 -23.05 2.26 9.76
N GLU A 86 -22.97 3.57 10.02
CA GLU A 86 -24.10 4.49 9.84
C GLU A 86 -24.64 4.48 8.40
N ARG A 87 -23.75 4.50 7.40
CA ARG A 87 -24.15 4.41 5.99
C ARG A 87 -24.82 3.08 5.66
N TYR A 88 -24.29 1.98 6.19
CA TYR A 88 -24.87 0.65 5.97
C TYR A 88 -26.25 0.53 6.62
N GLU A 89 -26.41 1.02 7.85
CA GLU A 89 -27.71 1.09 8.52
C GLU A 89 -28.71 1.96 7.74
N ALA A 90 -28.27 3.10 7.22
CA ALA A 90 -29.10 3.98 6.40
C ALA A 90 -29.56 3.25 5.12
N LYS A 91 -28.68 2.49 4.47
CA LYS A 91 -29.02 1.65 3.31
C LYS A 91 -30.04 0.57 3.67
N LEU A 92 -29.88 -0.11 4.81
CA LEU A 92 -30.86 -1.11 5.28
C LEU A 92 -32.23 -0.49 5.57
N LYS A 93 -32.26 0.68 6.22
CA LYS A 93 -33.50 1.42 6.50
C LYS A 93 -34.18 1.84 5.20
N ALA A 94 -33.44 2.41 4.26
CA ALA A 94 -33.95 2.80 2.96
C ALA A 94 -34.56 1.60 2.22
N CYS A 95 -33.90 0.44 2.27
CA CYS A 95 -34.42 -0.76 1.62
C CYS A 95 -35.68 -1.32 2.30
N LYS A 96 -35.72 -1.35 3.64
CA LYS A 96 -36.93 -1.73 4.39
C LYS A 96 -38.13 -0.84 4.06
N ASN A 97 -37.89 0.45 3.83
CA ASN A 97 -38.94 1.40 3.45
C ASN A 97 -39.37 1.22 1.99
N ALA A 98 -38.47 0.84 1.09
CA ALA A 98 -38.79 0.58 -0.32
C ALA A 98 -39.51 -0.76 -0.55
N ALA A 99 -39.33 -1.73 0.36
CA ALA A 99 -40.01 -3.03 0.34
C ALA A 99 -41.40 -3.02 0.99
N LYS A 100 -41.84 -1.87 1.50
CA LYS A 100 -43.10 -1.66 2.23
C LYS A 100 -44.10 -0.92 1.36
#